data_AF-A0A9P8P3J4-F1
#
_entry.id   AF-A0A9P8P3J4-F1
#
_cell.length_a   1.000
_cell.length_b   1.000
_cell.length_c   1.000
_cell.angle_alpha   90.00
_cell.angle_beta   90.00
_cell.angle_gamma   90.00
#
_symmetry.space_group_name_H-M   'P 1'
#
loop_
_entity.id
_entity.type
_entity.pdbx_description
1 polymer ?
#
loop_
_entity_poly.entity_id
_entity_poly.type
_entity_poly.pdbx_seq_one_letter_code
_entity_poly.pdbx_strand_id
1 'polypeptide(L)'
;MSGLRHGLLNDQSQLSILQSHYYSHYDLKRNTMGANPSCEDESYKIPDWKSQSNKKKTTTAALVMCLNLGIPPPDIQKPADYPVLEAFVDPTTYSDPKKALQAIGKNLQSNYESCEGVSSRIKYKQSLDPSVEDLKRLCTTLRRSSKDERILFHYNGHGVPQPTQSGEIWVFNRGYTQYIPVSLYDLQSWLGAPCIFVIDTCAAGNVIENNKKFIQKRIEDEANERAENNSPSPVSAYIESIQLGACRSDEILPLNPDLPADLFTCCLTSPIEMSVKWFVLYSPLSRHGYYEVLKNKEGEIIIPGKLTDRRTPLGELNWIFTAITDTIAWTSLSRPLFKRLFRQDLMVAVLFRNFLLAKKIMPLVGCHPISDPPLPDINHHPMWDSWELAIDENTNQRKIQHLHIHL
;
A
#
# COMPACT_ATOMS: atom_id res chain seq x y z
N MET A 1 44.41 -55.08 -67.89
CA MET A 1 44.86 -55.44 -66.53
C MET A 1 45.12 -54.13 -65.80
N SER A 2 44.58 -53.76 -64.64
CA SER A 2 43.78 -54.36 -63.56
C SER A 2 42.70 -53.31 -63.19
N GLY A 3 41.48 -53.60 -62.78
CA GLY A 3 41.07 -54.49 -61.70
C GLY A 3 40.45 -53.67 -60.55
N LEU A 4 39.41 -52.87 -60.81
CA LEU A 4 38.53 -52.37 -59.75
C LEU A 4 37.53 -53.49 -59.43
N ARG A 5 37.71 -54.10 -58.26
CA ARG A 5 36.94 -55.24 -57.76
C ARG A 5 35.44 -54.93 -57.71
N HIS A 6 34.65 -55.92 -58.10
CA HIS A 6 33.20 -56.03 -57.90
C HIS A 6 32.74 -55.51 -56.52
N GLY A 7 31.62 -54.78 -56.49
CA GLY A 7 30.74 -54.86 -55.33
C GLY A 7 29.84 -53.68 -54.97
N LEU A 8 30.01 -52.48 -55.54
CA LEU A 8 29.16 -51.34 -55.16
C LEU A 8 28.84 -50.49 -56.40
N LEU A 9 27.64 -50.67 -56.94
CA LEU A 9 27.03 -49.65 -57.80
C LEU A 9 26.87 -48.41 -56.92
N ASN A 10 27.43 -47.27 -57.35
CA ASN A 10 27.20 -45.95 -56.75
C ASN A 10 25.75 -45.51 -56.99
N ASP A 11 24.80 -46.27 -56.47
CA ASP A 11 23.38 -45.94 -56.53
C ASP A 11 23.13 -44.86 -55.47
N GLN A 12 22.82 -43.64 -55.92
CA GLN A 12 22.56 -42.49 -55.04
C GLN A 12 21.41 -42.77 -54.05
N SER A 13 20.48 -43.65 -54.43
CA SER A 13 19.40 -44.10 -53.55
C SER A 13 19.93 -44.94 -52.38
N GLN A 14 20.90 -45.83 -52.60
CA GLN A 14 21.51 -46.62 -51.53
C GLN A 14 22.42 -45.77 -50.63
N LEU A 15 23.18 -44.83 -51.20
CA LEU A 15 24.02 -43.91 -50.43
C LEU A 15 23.19 -42.99 -49.53
N SER A 16 22.03 -42.50 -50.00
CA SER A 16 21.12 -41.69 -49.19
C SER A 16 20.44 -42.50 -48.09
N ILE A 17 20.08 -43.77 -48.34
CA ILE A 17 19.59 -44.68 -47.30
C ILE A 17 20.66 -44.91 -46.22
N LEU A 18 21.91 -45.19 -46.61
CA LEU A 18 23.03 -45.37 -45.68
C LEU A 18 23.31 -44.10 -44.86
N GLN A 19 23.23 -42.92 -45.47
CA GLN A 19 23.39 -41.63 -44.79
C GLN A 19 22.23 -41.35 -43.83
N SER A 20 20.99 -41.72 -44.19
CA SER A 20 19.80 -41.55 -43.34
C SER A 20 19.81 -42.45 -42.09
N HIS A 21 20.60 -43.54 -42.10
CA HIS A 21 20.75 -44.47 -40.98
C HIS A 21 22.13 -44.34 -40.30
N TYR A 22 22.91 -43.33 -40.68
CA TYR A 22 24.16 -43.00 -40.02
C TYR A 22 23.89 -42.23 -38.73
N TYR A 23 23.98 -42.92 -37.59
CA TYR A 23 23.95 -42.30 -36.28
C TYR A 23 25.36 -41.84 -35.91
N SER A 24 25.63 -40.53 -36.00
CA SER A 24 26.87 -39.97 -35.46
C SER A 24 26.86 -40.08 -33.94
N HIS A 25 27.76 -40.88 -33.39
CA HIS A 25 27.89 -41.07 -31.94
C HIS A 25 28.39 -39.82 -31.20
N TYR A 26 28.90 -38.81 -31.93
CA TYR A 26 29.51 -37.60 -31.37
C TYR A 26 28.75 -36.28 -31.61
N ASP A 27 27.56 -36.31 -32.22
CA ASP A 27 26.82 -35.07 -32.53
C ASP A 27 25.97 -34.51 -31.37
N LEU A 28 25.94 -35.20 -30.22
CA LEU A 28 25.22 -34.73 -29.04
C LEU A 28 25.85 -33.45 -28.47
N LYS A 29 25.02 -32.52 -27.96
CA LYS A 29 25.44 -31.23 -27.35
C LYS A 29 26.57 -31.39 -26.32
N ARG A 30 26.60 -32.51 -25.58
CA ARG A 30 27.64 -32.84 -24.58
C ARG A 30 29.04 -32.99 -25.19
N ASN A 31 29.13 -33.41 -26.46
CA ASN A 31 30.38 -33.73 -27.15
C ASN A 31 30.93 -32.51 -27.92
N THR A 32 30.09 -31.55 -28.27
CA THR A 32 30.49 -30.33 -29.00
C THR A 32 30.75 -29.15 -28.08
N MET A 33 30.07 -29.07 -26.94
CA MET A 33 30.16 -27.92 -26.03
C MET A 33 31.08 -28.15 -24.81
N GLY A 34 31.65 -29.33 -24.63
CA GLY A 34 32.53 -29.63 -23.49
C GLY A 34 31.88 -29.40 -22.13
N ALA A 35 30.54 -29.51 -22.05
CA ALA A 35 29.71 -29.14 -20.92
C ALA A 35 29.71 -27.64 -20.53
N ASN A 36 30.21 -26.75 -21.38
CA ASN A 36 30.06 -25.31 -21.19
C ASN A 36 28.63 -24.87 -21.57
N PRO A 37 28.00 -23.98 -20.77
CA PRO A 37 26.70 -23.41 -21.11
C PRO A 37 26.79 -22.62 -22.42
N SER A 38 25.71 -22.65 -23.19
CA SER A 38 25.61 -21.86 -24.42
C SER A 38 25.45 -20.37 -24.10
N CYS A 39 25.78 -19.49 -25.04
CA CYS A 39 25.55 -18.06 -24.88
C CYS A 39 24.06 -17.73 -24.63
N GLU A 40 23.14 -18.55 -25.15
CA GLU A 40 21.71 -18.48 -24.85
C GLU A 40 21.39 -18.83 -23.39
N ASP A 41 22.11 -19.77 -22.78
CA ASP A 41 21.92 -20.16 -21.37
C ASP A 41 22.31 -19.00 -20.41
N GLU A 42 23.26 -18.14 -20.80
CA GLU A 42 23.62 -16.92 -20.06
C GLU A 42 22.50 -15.86 -20.11
N SER A 43 21.68 -15.85 -21.16
CA SER A 43 20.55 -14.89 -21.30
C SER A 43 19.43 -15.11 -20.26
N TYR A 44 19.32 -16.34 -19.73
CA TYR A 44 18.34 -16.69 -18.70
C TYR A 44 18.85 -16.47 -17.27
N LYS A 45 20.13 -16.08 -17.09
CA LYS A 45 20.61 -15.71 -15.76
C LYS A 45 19.89 -14.45 -15.32
N ILE A 46 19.16 -14.56 -14.22
CA ILE A 46 18.57 -13.39 -13.54
C ILE A 46 19.64 -12.86 -12.58
N PRO A 47 20.43 -11.83 -12.93
CA PRO A 47 21.55 -11.40 -12.09
C PRO A 47 21.08 -10.92 -10.70
N ASP A 48 19.91 -10.30 -10.63
CA ASP A 48 19.43 -9.59 -9.44
C ASP A 48 18.33 -10.32 -8.67
N TRP A 49 18.24 -11.66 -8.73
CA TRP A 49 17.16 -12.40 -8.06
C TRP A 49 17.26 -12.36 -6.53
N LYS A 50 18.46 -12.18 -5.98
CA LYS A 50 18.66 -12.01 -4.54
C LYS A 50 18.23 -10.61 -4.11
N SER A 51 17.43 -10.50 -3.04
CA SER A 51 17.26 -9.21 -2.37
C SER A 51 18.64 -8.71 -1.94
N GLN A 52 19.05 -7.54 -2.43
CA GLN A 52 20.27 -6.90 -1.96
C GLN A 52 20.21 -6.71 -0.43
N SER A 53 21.38 -6.80 0.21
CA SER A 53 21.55 -6.86 1.67
C SER A 53 21.04 -5.64 2.44
N ASN A 54 20.77 -4.52 1.76
CA ASN A 54 20.20 -3.29 2.35
C ASN A 54 18.67 -3.40 2.57
N LYS A 55 18.23 -4.36 3.38
CA LYS A 55 16.85 -4.42 3.85
C LYS A 55 16.63 -3.33 4.90
N LYS A 56 16.31 -2.10 4.47
CA LYS A 56 15.83 -1.05 5.38
C LYS A 56 14.48 -1.49 5.95
N LYS A 57 14.31 -1.41 7.27
CA LYS A 57 13.09 -1.87 7.95
C LYS A 57 12.35 -0.68 8.53
N THR A 58 11.03 -0.73 8.49
CA THR A 58 10.22 0.20 9.27
C THR A 58 10.22 -0.26 10.72
N THR A 59 10.79 0.56 11.61
CA THR A 59 10.94 0.23 13.05
C THR A 59 10.04 1.06 13.96
N THR A 60 9.63 2.24 13.49
CA THR A 60 8.88 3.22 14.27
C THR A 60 7.82 3.86 13.39
N ALA A 61 6.67 4.19 13.99
CA ALA A 61 5.57 4.86 13.32
C ALA A 61 5.09 6.07 14.13
N ALA A 62 4.92 7.20 13.47
CA ALA A 62 4.26 8.40 13.97
C ALA A 62 2.82 8.40 13.45
N LEU A 63 1.84 8.46 14.35
CA LEU A 63 0.43 8.61 14.03
C LEU A 63 0.00 10.02 14.44
N VAL A 64 0.00 10.94 13.48
CA VAL A 64 -0.36 12.33 13.67
C VAL A 64 -1.79 12.53 13.20
N MET A 65 -2.68 12.90 14.10
CA MET A 65 -4.09 13.13 13.79
C MET A 65 -4.47 14.56 14.15
N CYS A 66 -4.94 15.30 13.18
CA CYS A 66 -5.43 16.67 13.32
C CYS A 66 -6.93 16.68 12.96
N LEU A 67 -7.79 16.34 13.93
CA LEU A 67 -9.22 16.08 13.72
C LEU A 67 -10.13 17.16 14.33
N ASN A 68 -9.73 17.81 15.42
CA ASN A 68 -10.51 18.85 16.12
C ASN A 68 -12.01 18.55 16.17
N LEU A 69 -12.36 17.38 16.72
CA LEU A 69 -13.69 16.80 16.62
C LEU A 69 -14.78 17.78 17.06
N GLY A 70 -15.81 17.94 16.21
CA GLY A 70 -16.94 18.83 16.43
C GLY A 70 -16.80 20.23 15.84
N ILE A 71 -15.61 20.62 15.38
CA ILE A 71 -15.37 21.93 14.74
C ILE A 71 -14.87 21.68 13.30
N PRO A 72 -15.68 21.93 12.26
CA PRO A 72 -15.25 21.73 10.88
C PRO A 72 -14.19 22.78 10.47
N PRO A 73 -13.24 22.42 9.59
CA PRO A 73 -12.31 23.39 9.03
C PRO A 73 -13.05 24.34 8.05
N PRO A 74 -12.53 25.56 7.84
CA PRO A 74 -13.24 26.64 7.14
C PRO A 74 -13.40 26.42 5.62
N ASP A 75 -12.61 25.52 5.04
CA ASP A 75 -12.50 25.27 3.60
C ASP A 75 -13.45 24.18 3.10
N ILE A 76 -14.00 23.35 3.99
CA ILE A 76 -14.92 22.26 3.63
C ILE A 76 -16.28 22.52 4.26
N GLN A 77 -17.27 22.83 3.42
CA GLN A 77 -18.67 22.89 3.85
C GLN A 77 -19.21 21.48 4.01
N LYS A 78 -19.38 21.03 5.25
CA LYS A 78 -19.95 19.71 5.54
C LYS A 78 -21.48 19.75 5.36
N PRO A 79 -22.06 18.83 4.56
CA PRO A 79 -23.51 18.64 4.52
C PRO A 79 -24.03 18.17 5.88
N ALA A 80 -25.37 18.22 6.08
CA ALA A 80 -26.00 17.80 7.33
C ALA A 80 -25.69 16.33 7.66
N ASP A 81 -25.79 15.47 6.65
CA ASP A 81 -25.36 14.07 6.71
C ASP A 81 -23.99 13.97 6.04
N TYR A 82 -22.96 13.64 6.83
CA TYR A 82 -21.58 13.51 6.37
C TYR A 82 -20.93 12.29 7.04
N PRO A 83 -19.87 11.71 6.45
CA PRO A 83 -19.18 10.58 7.05
C PRO A 83 -18.52 11.00 8.37
N VAL A 84 -18.84 10.28 9.45
CA VAL A 84 -18.35 10.58 10.81
C VAL A 84 -17.35 9.56 11.33
N LEU A 85 -17.36 8.34 10.82
CA LEU A 85 -16.50 7.26 11.32
C LEU A 85 -15.04 7.57 11.01
N GLU A 86 -14.19 7.53 12.02
CA GLU A 86 -12.74 7.72 11.92
C GLU A 86 -12.06 6.49 12.51
N ALA A 87 -11.23 5.80 11.75
CA ALA A 87 -10.64 4.51 12.08
C ALA A 87 -11.68 3.50 12.58
N PHE A 88 -12.87 3.46 11.98
CA PHE A 88 -14.04 2.66 12.42
C PHE A 88 -14.58 2.98 13.83
N VAL A 89 -14.25 4.15 14.39
CA VAL A 89 -14.82 4.64 15.65
C VAL A 89 -15.79 5.78 15.33
N ASP A 90 -17.00 5.69 15.86
CA ASP A 90 -17.97 6.79 15.79
C ASP A 90 -17.69 7.82 16.90
N PRO A 91 -17.19 9.02 16.57
CA PRO A 91 -16.91 10.05 17.56
C PRO A 91 -18.18 10.54 18.28
N THR A 92 -19.36 10.39 17.68
CA THR A 92 -20.64 10.87 18.24
C THR A 92 -21.13 10.04 19.42
N THR A 93 -20.63 8.81 19.57
CA THR A 93 -20.95 7.92 20.70
C THR A 93 -20.32 8.38 22.02
N TYR A 94 -19.40 9.34 21.98
CA TYR A 94 -18.71 9.88 23.15
C TYR A 94 -19.22 11.28 23.50
N SER A 95 -19.49 11.50 24.79
CA SER A 95 -19.85 12.84 25.29
C SER A 95 -18.66 13.81 25.34
N ASP A 96 -17.43 13.29 25.39
CA ASP A 96 -16.19 14.07 25.47
C ASP A 96 -15.36 13.86 24.19
N PRO A 97 -15.19 14.90 23.36
CA PRO A 97 -14.39 14.84 22.12
C PRO A 97 -12.97 14.35 22.35
N LYS A 98 -12.35 14.64 23.50
CA LYS A 98 -10.99 14.16 23.81
C LYS A 98 -10.94 12.66 24.00
N LYS A 99 -11.99 12.05 24.56
CA LYS A 99 -12.09 10.59 24.71
C LYS A 99 -12.33 9.93 23.36
N ALA A 100 -13.17 10.52 22.51
CA ALA A 100 -13.33 10.06 21.13
C ALA A 100 -12.00 10.06 20.37
N LEU A 101 -11.26 11.16 20.44
CA LEU A 101 -9.95 11.29 19.79
C LEU A 101 -8.92 10.26 20.29
N GLN A 102 -8.91 9.99 21.60
CA GLN A 102 -8.07 8.92 22.17
C GLN A 102 -8.50 7.52 21.70
N ALA A 103 -9.81 7.27 21.60
CA ALA A 103 -10.34 6.00 21.10
C ALA A 103 -9.97 5.78 19.62
N ILE A 104 -10.15 6.80 18.78
CA ILE A 104 -9.74 6.80 17.36
C ILE A 104 -8.23 6.51 17.26
N GLY A 105 -7.39 7.22 18.01
CA GLY A 105 -5.95 7.02 17.96
C GLY A 105 -5.49 5.64 18.42
N LYS A 106 -6.12 5.11 19.48
CA LYS A 106 -5.89 3.74 19.92
C LYS A 106 -6.32 2.73 18.87
N ASN A 107 -7.49 2.91 18.25
CA ASN A 107 -7.99 1.98 17.25
C ASN A 107 -7.14 2.00 15.99
N LEU A 108 -6.73 3.19 15.51
CA LEU A 108 -5.81 3.33 14.39
C LEU A 108 -4.48 2.60 14.66
N GLN A 109 -3.90 2.77 15.85
CA GLN A 109 -2.70 2.02 16.23
C GLN A 109 -2.96 0.51 16.19
N SER A 110 -4.06 0.04 16.77
CA SER A 110 -4.43 -1.38 16.76
C SER A 110 -4.65 -1.92 15.34
N ASN A 111 -5.20 -1.13 14.42
CA ASN A 111 -5.38 -1.53 13.01
C ASN A 111 -4.02 -1.72 12.33
N TYR A 112 -3.08 -0.78 12.54
CA TYR A 112 -1.71 -0.92 12.06
C TYR A 112 -0.97 -2.14 12.66
N GLU A 113 -1.17 -2.41 13.95
CA GLU A 113 -0.59 -3.58 14.64
C GLU A 113 -1.20 -4.91 14.17
N SER A 114 -2.48 -4.90 13.77
CA SER A 114 -3.23 -6.08 13.35
C SER A 114 -3.00 -6.44 11.88
N CYS A 115 -2.47 -5.52 11.07
CA CYS A 115 -2.12 -5.78 9.68
C CYS A 115 -1.19 -6.99 9.54
N GLU A 116 -1.58 -7.97 8.72
CA GLU A 116 -0.83 -9.22 8.58
C GLU A 116 0.60 -8.98 8.06
N GLY A 117 1.60 -9.51 8.76
CA GLY A 117 3.01 -9.41 8.39
C GLY A 117 3.71 -8.18 8.95
N VAL A 118 2.97 -7.27 9.61
CA VAL A 118 3.58 -6.21 10.42
C VAL A 118 4.16 -6.82 11.69
N SER A 119 5.42 -6.49 11.97
CA SER A 119 6.12 -6.99 13.15
C SER A 119 5.55 -6.33 14.41
N SER A 120 5.27 -7.13 15.45
CA SER A 120 4.92 -6.66 16.80
C SER A 120 6.00 -5.80 17.47
N ARG A 121 7.14 -5.59 16.79
CA ARG A 121 8.27 -4.79 17.27
C ARG A 121 8.25 -3.33 16.80
N ILE A 122 7.31 -2.94 15.93
CA ILE A 122 7.20 -1.54 15.51
C ILE A 122 6.73 -0.69 16.70
N LYS A 123 7.42 0.41 16.96
CA LYS A 123 7.06 1.34 18.03
C LYS A 123 6.16 2.44 17.49
N TYR A 124 4.90 2.44 17.91
CA TYR A 124 3.94 3.47 17.55
C TYR A 124 4.00 4.64 18.55
N LYS A 125 3.94 5.87 18.02
CA LYS A 125 3.82 7.11 18.77
C LYS A 125 2.67 7.92 18.22
N GLN A 126 1.64 8.09 19.03
CA GLN A 126 0.46 8.89 18.69
C GLN A 126 0.68 10.35 19.06
N SER A 127 0.18 11.24 18.21
CA SER A 127 0.14 12.69 18.44
C SER A 127 -1.23 13.19 18.03
N LEU A 128 -2.07 13.47 19.03
CA LEU A 128 -3.48 13.82 18.87
C LEU A 128 -3.63 15.34 18.96
N ASP A 129 -4.14 15.95 17.89
CA ASP A 129 -4.25 17.40 17.69
C ASP A 129 -3.00 18.17 18.17
N PRO A 130 -1.80 17.89 17.59
CA PRO A 130 -0.56 18.46 18.08
C PRO A 130 -0.37 19.94 17.72
N SER A 131 0.48 20.61 18.50
CA SER A 131 1.09 21.87 18.09
C SER A 131 2.34 21.67 17.22
N VAL A 132 2.81 22.73 16.56
CA VAL A 132 4.06 22.70 15.78
C VAL A 132 5.25 22.22 16.63
N GLU A 133 5.32 22.65 17.88
CA GLU A 133 6.40 22.26 18.79
C GLU A 133 6.32 20.78 19.18
N ASP A 134 5.10 20.26 19.38
CA ASP A 134 4.87 18.84 19.67
C ASP A 134 5.25 17.98 18.46
N LEU A 135 4.84 18.40 17.25
CA LEU A 135 5.20 17.73 16.01
C LEU A 135 6.72 17.72 15.78
N LYS A 136 7.39 18.86 15.96
CA LYS A 136 8.85 18.96 15.85
C LYS A 136 9.56 18.06 16.86
N ARG A 137 9.10 18.06 18.12
CA ARG A 137 9.67 17.21 19.17
C ARG A 137 9.47 15.74 18.87
N LEU A 138 8.29 15.35 18.39
CA LEU A 138 7.98 13.99 17.97
C LEU A 138 8.94 13.54 16.87
N CYS A 139 8.97 14.27 15.74
CA CYS A 139 9.78 13.90 14.57
C CYS A 139 11.28 13.76 14.91
N THR A 140 11.84 14.74 15.60
CA THR A 140 13.26 14.74 16.00
C THR A 140 13.60 13.61 16.98
N THR A 141 12.68 13.29 17.90
CA THR A 141 12.84 12.16 18.84
C THR A 141 12.83 10.83 18.10
N LEU A 142 11.90 10.65 17.15
CA LEU A 142 11.79 9.42 16.38
C LEU A 142 13.04 9.21 15.51
N ARG A 143 13.51 10.23 14.78
CA ARG A 143 14.75 10.12 13.99
C ARG A 143 15.95 9.77 14.86
N ARG A 144 16.13 10.43 16.00
CA ARG A 144 17.23 10.12 16.93
C ARG A 144 17.18 8.66 17.41
N SER A 145 15.97 8.13 17.64
CA SER A 145 15.79 6.76 18.10
C SER A 145 15.95 5.70 17.01
N SER A 146 15.54 6.01 15.76
CA SER A 146 15.53 5.07 14.63
C SER A 146 16.80 5.11 13.78
N LYS A 147 17.66 6.13 13.93
CA LYS A 147 18.91 6.30 13.15
C LYS A 147 18.63 6.25 11.64
N ASP A 148 19.12 5.22 10.95
CA ASP A 148 18.99 5.04 9.50
C ASP A 148 17.81 4.16 9.08
N GLU A 149 17.04 3.65 10.05
CA GLU A 149 15.85 2.85 9.78
C GLU A 149 14.69 3.72 9.28
N ARG A 150 13.74 3.08 8.60
CA ARG A 150 12.57 3.75 8.03
C ARG A 150 11.57 4.12 9.13
N ILE A 151 11.02 5.32 9.03
CA ILE A 151 9.94 5.82 9.89
C ILE A 151 8.65 5.88 9.05
N LEU A 152 7.57 5.30 9.56
CA LEU A 152 6.23 5.53 9.02
C LEU A 152 5.70 6.84 9.62
N PHE A 153 5.31 7.79 8.76
CA PHE A 153 4.66 9.02 9.16
C PHE A 153 3.25 9.04 8.58
N HIS A 154 2.26 8.81 9.43
CA HIS A 154 0.86 8.91 9.09
C HIS A 154 0.35 10.28 9.54
N TYR A 155 -0.25 11.03 8.62
CA TYR A 155 -0.89 12.31 8.88
C TYR A 155 -2.34 12.25 8.40
N ASN A 156 -3.27 12.39 9.33
CA ASN A 156 -4.69 12.59 9.07
C ASN A 156 -5.02 14.06 9.37
N GLY A 157 -5.50 14.78 8.35
CA GLY A 157 -5.76 16.21 8.39
C GLY A 157 -7.22 16.60 8.15
N HIS A 158 -8.20 15.82 8.63
CA HIS A 158 -9.63 16.09 8.37
C HIS A 158 -10.23 17.25 9.19
N GLY A 159 -9.58 17.65 10.28
CA GLY A 159 -9.99 18.73 11.17
C GLY A 159 -9.29 20.07 10.92
N VAL A 160 -8.50 20.15 9.85
CA VAL A 160 -7.69 21.32 9.50
C VAL A 160 -7.89 21.68 8.03
N PRO A 161 -7.51 22.89 7.59
CA PRO A 161 -7.60 23.25 6.18
C PRO A 161 -6.76 22.33 5.27
N GLN A 162 -7.13 22.29 3.99
CA GLN A 162 -6.41 21.59 2.94
C GLN A 162 -4.94 22.03 2.84
N PRO A 163 -4.02 21.10 2.53
CA PRO A 163 -2.63 21.43 2.25
C PRO A 163 -2.50 22.44 1.11
N THR A 164 -1.62 23.43 1.30
CA THR A 164 -1.45 24.51 0.34
C THR A 164 -0.68 24.05 -0.90
N GLN A 165 -0.90 24.70 -2.05
CA GLN A 165 -0.12 24.47 -3.28
C GLN A 165 1.38 24.73 -3.09
N SER A 166 1.75 25.51 -2.07
CA SER A 166 3.13 25.81 -1.68
C SER A 166 3.81 24.70 -0.88
N GLY A 167 3.08 23.65 -0.50
CA GLY A 167 3.63 22.50 0.23
C GLY A 167 3.67 22.71 1.74
N GLU A 168 2.54 23.13 2.31
CA GLU A 168 2.36 23.24 3.76
C GLU A 168 1.22 22.33 4.21
N ILE A 169 1.40 21.71 5.37
CA ILE A 169 0.35 20.99 6.09
C ILE A 169 -0.05 21.80 7.32
N TRP A 170 -1.23 21.53 7.87
CA TRP A 170 -1.77 22.32 8.98
C TRP A 170 -1.79 21.54 10.28
N VAL A 171 -1.46 22.23 11.37
CA VAL A 171 -1.59 21.75 12.75
C VAL A 171 -2.24 22.83 13.61
N PHE A 172 -2.39 22.60 14.91
CA PHE A 172 -3.01 23.57 15.81
C PHE A 172 -1.96 24.43 16.53
N ASN A 173 -2.41 25.53 17.10
CA ASN A 173 -1.71 26.15 18.22
C ASN A 173 -2.11 25.48 19.55
N ARG A 174 -1.36 25.71 20.63
CA ARG A 174 -1.67 25.11 21.95
C ARG A 174 -3.04 25.48 22.51
N GLY A 175 -3.62 26.59 22.06
CA GLY A 175 -4.93 27.07 22.46
C GLY A 175 -6.09 26.56 21.60
N TYR A 176 -5.83 25.81 20.52
CA TYR A 176 -6.82 25.39 19.52
C TYR A 176 -7.66 26.54 18.95
N THR A 177 -7.06 27.74 18.83
CA THR A 177 -7.72 28.94 18.29
C THR A 177 -7.32 29.24 16.86
N GLN A 178 -6.18 28.72 16.40
CA GLN A 178 -5.64 28.99 15.07
C GLN A 178 -5.03 27.71 14.47
N TYR A 179 -5.18 27.58 13.16
CA TYR A 179 -4.43 26.64 12.35
C TYR A 179 -3.06 27.24 12.02
N ILE A 180 -2.00 26.47 12.25
CA ILE A 180 -0.62 26.89 12.02
C ILE A 180 -0.04 26.09 10.86
N PRO A 181 0.47 26.73 9.80
CA PRO A 181 1.07 26.03 8.67
C PRO A 181 2.46 25.50 9.06
N VAL A 182 2.77 24.29 8.58
CA VAL A 182 4.07 23.64 8.71
C VAL A 182 4.55 23.31 7.31
N SER A 183 5.69 23.90 6.92
CA SER A 183 6.32 23.60 5.64
C SER A 183 6.77 22.14 5.59
N LEU A 184 6.52 21.47 4.45
CA LEU A 184 7.05 20.13 4.22
C LEU A 184 8.59 20.10 4.22
N TYR A 185 9.24 21.21 3.89
CA TYR A 185 10.70 21.32 3.98
C TYR A 185 11.19 21.17 5.42
N ASP A 186 10.53 21.84 6.37
CA ASP A 186 10.84 21.73 7.79
C ASP A 186 10.51 20.35 8.34
N LEU A 187 9.37 19.79 7.93
CA LEU A 187 8.97 18.44 8.32
C LEU A 187 10.00 17.40 7.89
N GLN A 188 10.49 17.47 6.64
CA GLN A 188 11.59 16.62 6.15
C GLN A 188 12.84 16.78 7.02
N SER A 189 13.20 18.01 7.36
CA SER A 189 14.37 18.31 8.21
C SER A 189 14.20 17.82 9.66
N TRP A 190 12.99 17.68 10.18
CA TRP A 190 12.75 17.12 11.51
C TRP A 190 12.70 15.60 11.52
N LEU A 191 12.03 15.00 10.52
CA LEU A 191 11.87 13.55 10.40
C LEU A 191 13.10 12.84 9.88
N GLY A 192 13.94 13.51 9.09
CA GLY A 192 15.02 12.89 8.32
C GLY A 192 14.51 11.83 7.34
N ALA A 193 15.41 10.95 6.89
CA ALA A 193 15.12 9.91 5.91
C ALA A 193 15.87 8.61 6.22
N PRO A 194 15.37 7.43 5.75
CA PRO A 194 14.20 7.24 4.90
C PRO A 194 12.88 7.28 5.67
N CYS A 195 11.80 7.69 4.99
CA CYS A 195 10.44 7.71 5.54
C CYS A 195 9.43 7.10 4.56
N ILE A 196 8.32 6.58 5.10
CA ILE A 196 7.10 6.30 4.34
C ILE A 196 5.99 7.22 4.86
N PHE A 197 5.45 8.05 3.98
CA PHE A 197 4.38 9.00 4.28
C PHE A 197 3.03 8.41 3.89
N VAL A 198 2.06 8.49 4.80
CA VAL A 198 0.65 8.21 4.54
C VAL A 198 -0.12 9.50 4.85
N ILE A 199 -0.69 10.11 3.82
CA ILE A 199 -1.31 11.43 3.88
C ILE A 199 -2.81 11.27 3.60
N ASP A 200 -3.62 11.32 4.65
CA ASP A 200 -5.07 11.28 4.58
C ASP A 200 -5.68 12.66 4.82
N THR A 201 -6.00 13.35 3.73
CA THR A 201 -6.62 14.66 3.72
C THR A 201 -7.13 14.97 2.31
N CYS A 202 -7.98 15.97 2.19
CA CYS A 202 -8.35 16.55 0.90
C CYS A 202 -7.12 17.22 0.27
N ALA A 203 -7.06 17.30 -1.06
CA ALA A 203 -5.91 17.85 -1.79
C ALA A 203 -4.54 17.23 -1.41
N ALA A 204 -4.49 15.94 -1.01
CA ALA A 204 -3.26 15.25 -0.61
C ALA A 204 -2.16 15.28 -1.71
N GLY A 205 -2.55 15.42 -2.98
CA GLY A 205 -1.65 15.67 -4.11
C GLY A 205 -0.68 16.82 -3.91
N ASN A 206 -1.12 17.92 -3.29
CA ASN A 206 -0.26 19.06 -3.00
C ASN A 206 0.90 18.65 -2.09
N VAL A 207 0.68 17.72 -1.16
CA VAL A 207 1.74 17.22 -0.28
C VAL A 207 2.72 16.36 -1.06
N ILE A 208 2.23 15.37 -1.80
CA ILE A 208 3.09 14.40 -2.51
C ILE A 208 3.98 15.09 -3.55
N GLU A 209 3.40 15.97 -4.36
CA GLU A 209 4.11 16.68 -5.43
C GLU A 209 5.15 17.65 -4.89
N ASN A 210 4.81 18.43 -3.86
CA ASN A 210 5.76 19.38 -3.27
C ASN A 210 6.87 18.67 -2.49
N ASN A 211 6.57 17.57 -1.80
CA ASN A 211 7.58 16.75 -1.13
C ASN A 211 8.63 16.25 -2.15
N LYS A 212 8.18 15.80 -3.33
CA LYS A 212 9.07 15.42 -4.45
C LYS A 212 9.92 16.59 -4.95
N LYS A 213 9.33 17.78 -5.13
CA LYS A 213 10.08 19.00 -5.51
C LYS A 213 11.14 19.37 -4.48
N PHE A 214 10.83 19.26 -3.18
CA PHE A 214 11.79 19.56 -2.11
C PHE A 214 12.92 18.52 -2.01
N ILE A 215 12.65 17.25 -2.32
CA ILE A 215 13.70 16.23 -2.43
C ILE A 215 14.60 16.53 -3.64
N GLN A 216 14.01 16.88 -4.78
CA GLN A 216 14.76 17.25 -5.99
C GLN A 216 15.68 18.47 -5.73
N LYS A 217 15.17 19.48 -5.04
CA LYS A 217 15.98 20.64 -4.62
C LYS A 217 17.16 20.24 -3.74
N ARG A 218 16.98 19.31 -2.80
CA ARG A 218 18.08 18.80 -1.96
C ARG A 218 19.17 18.09 -2.78
N ILE A 219 18.78 17.38 -3.85
CA ILE A 219 19.74 16.76 -4.79
C ILE A 219 20.55 17.84 -5.51
N GLU A 220 19.89 18.89 -5.97
CA GLU A 220 20.54 20.01 -6.66
C GLU A 220 21.47 20.80 -5.73
N ASP A 221 21.06 21.01 -4.48
CA ASP A 221 21.89 21.70 -3.48
C ASP A 221 23.13 20.88 -3.11
N GLU A 222 23.02 19.55 -3.01
CA GLU A 222 24.17 18.65 -2.81
C GLU A 222 25.12 18.63 -4.01
N ALA A 223 24.58 18.55 -5.23
CA ALA A 223 25.38 18.60 -6.45
C ALA A 223 26.14 19.93 -6.64
N ASN A 224 25.60 21.03 -6.12
CA ASN A 224 26.21 22.36 -6.18
C ASN A 224 27.08 22.70 -4.96
N GLU A 225 27.38 21.74 -4.09
CA GLU A 225 28.14 21.95 -2.83
C GLU A 225 27.52 23.01 -1.89
N ARG A 226 26.20 23.24 -2.03
CA ARG A 226 25.40 24.14 -1.18
C ARG A 226 24.62 23.39 -0.09
N ALA A 227 24.85 22.08 0.03
CA ALA A 227 24.18 21.26 1.02
C ALA A 227 24.40 21.81 2.43
N GLU A 228 23.30 21.97 3.18
CA GLU A 228 23.36 22.31 4.58
C GLU A 228 23.99 21.15 5.37
N ASN A 229 25.17 21.39 5.97
CA ASN A 229 25.90 20.42 6.81
C ASN A 229 25.10 19.90 8.02
N ASN A 230 23.93 20.49 8.33
CA ASN A 230 23.06 20.13 9.45
C ASN A 230 21.91 19.18 9.08
N SER A 231 21.84 18.68 7.85
CA SER A 231 20.79 17.73 7.46
C SER A 231 20.88 16.43 8.25
N PRO A 232 19.77 15.91 8.81
CA PRO A 232 19.79 14.72 9.69
C PRO A 232 20.06 13.40 8.94
N SER A 233 20.06 13.43 7.61
CA SER A 233 20.17 12.24 6.76
C SER A 233 20.78 12.62 5.41
N PRO A 234 21.46 11.70 4.70
CA PRO A 234 22.01 11.94 3.38
C PRO A 234 20.88 12.04 2.33
N VAL A 235 21.12 12.77 1.24
CA VAL A 235 20.14 12.97 0.15
C VAL A 235 19.67 11.64 -0.45
N SER A 236 20.57 10.67 -0.60
CA SER A 236 20.25 9.32 -1.07
C SER A 236 19.15 8.63 -0.25
N ALA A 237 19.08 8.88 1.06
CA ALA A 237 18.01 8.36 1.91
C ALA A 237 16.66 9.04 1.64
N TYR A 238 16.65 10.34 1.30
CA TYR A 238 15.43 11.05 0.94
C TYR A 238 14.84 10.53 -0.37
N ILE A 239 15.69 10.23 -1.37
CA ILE A 239 15.27 9.62 -2.67
C ILE A 239 14.59 8.25 -2.45
N GLU A 240 14.99 7.53 -1.42
CA GLU A 240 14.40 6.24 -1.08
C GLU A 240 13.06 6.35 -0.32
N SER A 241 12.64 7.56 0.06
CA SER A 241 11.37 7.76 0.75
C SER A 241 10.20 7.43 -0.17
N ILE A 242 9.09 7.04 0.46
CA ILE A 242 7.89 6.56 -0.20
C ILE A 242 6.73 7.39 0.30
N GLN A 243 5.74 7.63 -0.55
CA GLN A 243 4.59 8.44 -0.19
C GLN A 243 3.30 7.85 -0.75
N LEU A 244 2.24 7.89 0.05
CA LEU A 244 0.88 7.49 -0.29
C LEU A 244 -0.05 8.64 0.08
N GLY A 245 -0.83 9.14 -0.88
CA GLY A 245 -1.81 10.21 -0.67
C GLY A 245 -3.22 9.75 -1.02
N ALA A 246 -4.19 10.19 -0.23
CA ALA A 246 -5.59 9.78 -0.37
C ALA A 246 -6.24 10.24 -1.70
N CYS A 247 -5.88 11.41 -2.20
CA CYS A 247 -6.52 12.04 -3.36
C CYS A 247 -5.53 12.91 -4.17
N ARG A 248 -5.94 13.35 -5.36
CA ARG A 248 -5.18 14.33 -6.16
C ARG A 248 -5.23 15.74 -5.56
N SER A 249 -4.44 16.65 -6.12
CA SER A 249 -4.26 18.03 -5.64
C SER A 249 -5.52 18.89 -5.71
N ASP A 250 -6.48 18.51 -6.56
CA ASP A 250 -7.74 19.20 -6.86
C ASP A 250 -8.99 18.46 -6.35
N GLU A 251 -8.79 17.36 -5.62
CA GLU A 251 -9.88 16.47 -5.18
C GLU A 251 -10.20 16.63 -3.69
N ILE A 252 -11.45 16.35 -3.37
CA ILE A 252 -11.98 16.33 -2.00
C ILE A 252 -12.31 14.88 -1.65
N LEU A 253 -12.12 14.52 -0.38
CA LEU A 253 -12.48 13.19 0.12
C LEU A 253 -14.00 12.95 -0.01
N PRO A 254 -14.43 11.68 -0.13
CA PRO A 254 -15.85 11.35 -0.27
C PRO A 254 -16.68 11.85 0.91
N LEU A 255 -17.85 12.42 0.60
CA LEU A 255 -18.79 12.96 1.59
C LEU A 255 -20.03 12.06 1.80
N ASN A 256 -19.97 10.80 1.36
CA ASN A 256 -21.07 9.85 1.55
C ASN A 256 -21.13 9.38 3.02
N PRO A 257 -22.25 9.58 3.76
CA PRO A 257 -22.38 9.23 5.18
C PRO A 257 -22.26 7.73 5.49
N ASP A 258 -22.53 6.85 4.51
CA ASP A 258 -22.40 5.39 4.71
C ASP A 258 -20.93 4.93 4.77
N LEU A 259 -20.02 5.75 4.27
CA LEU A 259 -18.59 5.50 4.26
C LEU A 259 -17.91 6.12 5.48
N PRO A 260 -16.74 5.60 5.90
CA PRO A 260 -15.92 6.29 6.88
C PRO A 260 -15.32 7.58 6.31
N ALA A 261 -15.08 8.56 7.18
CA ALA A 261 -14.45 9.83 6.83
C ALA A 261 -13.01 9.59 6.36
N ASP A 262 -12.31 8.64 7.00
CA ASP A 262 -10.98 8.19 6.68
C ASP A 262 -10.96 6.94 5.78
N LEU A 263 -11.76 6.95 4.71
CA LEU A 263 -11.86 5.86 3.76
C LEU A 263 -10.49 5.36 3.27
N PHE A 264 -9.54 6.27 3.04
CA PHE A 264 -8.19 5.92 2.63
C PHE A 264 -7.45 5.13 3.71
N THR A 265 -7.43 5.66 4.94
CA THR A 265 -6.84 5.00 6.10
C THR A 265 -7.49 3.65 6.40
N CYS A 266 -8.82 3.56 6.34
CA CYS A 266 -9.56 2.30 6.47
C CYS A 266 -9.16 1.28 5.40
N CYS A 267 -9.00 1.69 4.13
CA CYS A 267 -8.51 0.81 3.08
C CYS A 267 -7.09 0.31 3.36
N LEU A 268 -6.22 1.17 3.90
CA LEU A 268 -4.82 0.83 4.19
C LEU A 268 -4.64 -0.04 5.43
N THR A 269 -5.49 0.10 6.44
CA THR A 269 -5.29 -0.52 7.76
C THR A 269 -6.25 -1.66 8.06
N SER A 270 -7.45 -1.67 7.47
CA SER A 270 -8.45 -2.74 7.60
C SER A 270 -9.07 -3.10 6.23
N PRO A 271 -8.27 -3.58 5.26
CA PRO A 271 -8.73 -3.78 3.88
C PRO A 271 -9.87 -4.78 3.73
N ILE A 272 -9.91 -5.84 4.54
CA ILE A 272 -10.94 -6.88 4.45
C ILE A 272 -12.28 -6.36 4.92
N GLU A 273 -12.31 -5.70 6.08
CA GLU A 273 -13.51 -5.08 6.64
C GLU A 273 -14.06 -4.01 5.68
N MET A 274 -13.18 -3.15 5.16
CA MET A 274 -13.59 -2.14 4.19
C MET A 274 -14.09 -2.75 2.88
N SER A 275 -13.46 -3.81 2.38
CA SER A 275 -13.92 -4.50 1.15
C SER A 275 -15.30 -5.10 1.32
N VAL A 276 -15.57 -5.75 2.45
CA VAL A 276 -16.88 -6.36 2.73
C VAL A 276 -17.95 -5.29 2.95
N LYS A 277 -17.64 -4.24 3.71
CA LYS A 277 -18.54 -3.09 3.88
C LYS A 277 -18.86 -2.43 2.53
N TRP A 278 -17.85 -2.22 1.69
CA TRP A 278 -18.03 -1.68 0.35
C TRP A 278 -18.90 -2.59 -0.53
N PHE A 279 -18.61 -3.89 -0.57
CA PHE A 279 -19.37 -4.86 -1.35
C PHE A 279 -20.85 -4.88 -0.95
N VAL A 280 -21.14 -4.87 0.35
CA VAL A 280 -22.51 -4.87 0.87
C VAL A 280 -23.23 -3.55 0.54
N LEU A 281 -22.55 -2.40 0.58
CA LEU A 281 -23.17 -1.11 0.27
C LEU A 281 -23.48 -0.96 -1.23
N TYR A 282 -22.56 -1.35 -2.10
CA TYR A 282 -22.68 -1.10 -3.55
C TYR A 282 -23.21 -2.29 -4.37
N SER A 283 -23.42 -3.46 -3.75
CA SER A 283 -24.04 -4.60 -4.44
C SER A 283 -25.50 -4.27 -4.83
N PRO A 284 -25.92 -4.61 -6.07
CA PRO A 284 -27.32 -4.47 -6.50
C PRO A 284 -28.33 -5.16 -5.57
N LEU A 285 -27.89 -6.23 -4.88
CA LEU A 285 -28.71 -7.00 -3.95
C LEU A 285 -28.96 -6.26 -2.62
N SER A 286 -28.13 -5.26 -2.30
CA SER A 286 -28.29 -4.42 -1.10
C SER A 286 -29.64 -3.71 -1.06
N ARG A 287 -30.12 -3.23 -2.22
CA ARG A 287 -31.41 -2.53 -2.37
C ARG A 287 -32.62 -3.38 -1.96
N HIS A 288 -32.46 -4.70 -1.92
CA HIS A 288 -33.51 -5.64 -1.55
C HIS A 288 -33.40 -6.11 -0.09
N GLY A 289 -32.55 -5.46 0.72
CA GLY A 289 -32.30 -5.84 2.11
C GLY A 289 -31.58 -7.19 2.23
N TYR A 290 -30.97 -7.70 1.17
CA TYR A 290 -30.42 -9.05 1.10
C TYR A 290 -29.36 -9.33 2.17
N TYR A 291 -28.58 -8.30 2.52
CA TYR A 291 -27.46 -8.37 3.46
C TYR A 291 -27.77 -7.81 4.87
N GLU A 292 -29.00 -7.37 5.15
CA GLU A 292 -29.37 -6.87 6.49
C GLU A 292 -29.18 -7.93 7.58
N VAL A 293 -29.34 -9.21 7.23
CA VAL A 293 -29.11 -10.36 8.13
C VAL A 293 -27.64 -10.48 8.58
N LEU A 294 -26.69 -9.86 7.86
CA LEU A 294 -25.27 -9.89 8.20
C LEU A 294 -24.86 -8.79 9.19
N LYS A 295 -25.72 -7.80 9.41
CA LYS A 295 -25.49 -6.71 10.36
C LYS A 295 -25.84 -7.16 11.78
N ASN A 296 -25.04 -6.79 12.76
CA ASN A 296 -25.36 -6.97 14.18
C ASN A 296 -26.46 -5.96 14.62
N LYS A 297 -26.79 -5.95 15.91
CA LYS A 297 -27.81 -5.05 16.47
C LYS A 297 -27.40 -3.57 16.34
N GLU A 298 -26.10 -3.33 16.20
CA GLU A 298 -25.44 -2.05 16.04
C GLU A 298 -25.28 -1.65 14.57
N GLY A 299 -25.70 -2.50 13.61
CA GLY A 299 -25.62 -2.23 12.16
C GLY A 299 -24.28 -2.58 11.51
N GLU A 300 -23.34 -3.18 12.25
CA GLU A 300 -21.98 -3.49 11.82
C GLU A 300 -21.87 -4.93 11.29
N ILE A 301 -20.99 -5.12 10.29
CA ILE A 301 -20.72 -6.43 9.70
C ILE A 301 -19.46 -7.01 10.35
N ILE A 302 -19.64 -7.81 11.40
CA ILE A 302 -18.51 -8.48 12.07
C ILE A 302 -18.20 -9.78 11.35
N ILE A 303 -16.96 -9.97 10.90
CA ILE A 303 -16.50 -11.23 10.29
C ILE A 303 -15.83 -12.09 11.37
N PRO A 304 -16.32 -13.32 11.65
CA PRO A 304 -15.77 -14.16 12.69
C PRO A 304 -14.37 -14.65 12.31
N GLY A 305 -13.50 -14.71 13.30
CA GLY A 305 -12.17 -15.29 13.16
C GLY A 305 -11.04 -14.36 13.55
N LYS A 306 -9.85 -14.71 13.09
CA LYS A 306 -8.63 -13.93 13.28
C LYS A 306 -7.90 -13.86 11.95
N LEU A 307 -7.31 -12.70 11.63
CA LEU A 307 -6.55 -12.49 10.39
C LEU A 307 -5.40 -13.50 10.20
N THR A 308 -4.84 -14.02 11.30
CA THR A 308 -3.74 -15.00 11.29
C THR A 308 -4.21 -16.44 11.09
N ASP A 309 -5.49 -16.75 11.33
CA ASP A 309 -6.02 -18.11 11.23
C ASP A 309 -6.77 -18.32 9.92
N ARG A 310 -6.08 -18.94 8.96
CA ARG A 310 -6.59 -19.26 7.62
C ARG A 310 -7.79 -20.21 7.60
N ARG A 311 -8.11 -20.86 8.72
CA ARG A 311 -9.29 -21.73 8.85
C ARG A 311 -10.56 -20.94 9.19
N THR A 312 -10.39 -19.70 9.65
CA THR A 312 -11.52 -18.82 9.95
C THR A 312 -11.91 -18.02 8.72
N PRO A 313 -13.20 -17.66 8.55
CA PRO A 313 -13.65 -16.87 7.40
C PRO A 313 -12.86 -15.58 7.20
N LEU A 314 -12.53 -14.88 8.31
CA LEU A 314 -11.71 -13.67 8.26
C LEU A 314 -10.28 -13.92 7.76
N GLY A 315 -9.63 -14.98 8.25
CA GLY A 315 -8.26 -15.31 7.83
C GLY A 315 -8.17 -15.90 6.43
N GLU A 316 -9.19 -16.63 5.98
CA GLU A 316 -9.32 -17.11 4.60
C GLU A 316 -9.42 -15.94 3.63
N LEU A 317 -10.35 -15.00 3.86
CA LEU A 317 -10.49 -13.79 3.03
C LEU A 317 -9.20 -12.98 3.01
N ASN A 318 -8.54 -12.81 4.16
CA ASN A 318 -7.27 -12.10 4.25
C ASN A 318 -6.16 -12.78 3.42
N TRP A 319 -6.12 -14.12 3.42
CA TRP A 319 -5.14 -14.86 2.64
C TRP A 319 -5.40 -14.77 1.13
N ILE A 320 -6.67 -14.87 0.71
CA ILE A 320 -7.09 -14.69 -0.69
C ILE A 320 -6.75 -13.27 -1.15
N PHE A 321 -7.10 -12.25 -0.36
CA PHE A 321 -6.79 -10.85 -0.65
C PHE A 321 -5.30 -10.61 -0.85
N THR A 322 -4.46 -11.18 0.03
CA THR A 322 -3.00 -11.08 -0.09
C THR A 322 -2.48 -11.74 -1.38
N ALA A 323 -3.02 -12.91 -1.75
CA ALA A 323 -2.63 -13.59 -2.98
C ALA A 323 -3.05 -12.81 -4.24
N ILE A 324 -4.26 -12.26 -4.26
CA ILE A 324 -4.78 -11.46 -5.37
C ILE A 324 -3.99 -10.18 -5.54
N THR A 325 -3.81 -9.40 -4.48
CA THR A 325 -3.08 -8.13 -4.53
C THR A 325 -1.61 -8.32 -4.91
N ASP A 326 -0.94 -9.36 -4.42
CA ASP A 326 0.44 -9.68 -4.82
C ASP A 326 0.52 -10.11 -6.30
N THR A 327 -0.49 -10.84 -6.80
CA THR A 327 -0.57 -11.22 -8.22
C THR A 327 -0.79 -10.00 -9.12
N ILE A 328 -1.69 -9.09 -8.74
CA ILE A 328 -1.92 -7.82 -9.48
C ILE A 328 -0.63 -7.02 -9.54
N ALA A 329 0.06 -6.87 -8.40
CA ALA A 329 1.33 -6.16 -8.33
C ALA A 329 2.41 -6.81 -9.19
N TRP A 330 2.55 -8.14 -9.16
CA TRP A 330 3.57 -8.86 -9.92
C TRP A 330 3.36 -8.77 -11.44
N THR A 331 2.11 -8.81 -11.88
CA THR A 331 1.74 -8.77 -13.31
C THR A 331 1.74 -7.37 -13.88
N SER A 332 1.47 -6.35 -13.05
CA SER A 332 1.33 -4.96 -13.50
C SER A 332 2.59 -4.11 -13.32
N LEU A 333 3.48 -4.45 -12.38
CA LEU A 333 4.66 -3.64 -12.05
C LEU A 333 5.95 -4.16 -12.69
N SER A 334 6.89 -3.26 -12.96
CA SER A 334 8.23 -3.64 -13.35
C SER A 334 8.94 -4.40 -12.23
N ARG A 335 9.83 -5.34 -12.59
CA ARG A 335 10.56 -6.16 -11.60
C ARG A 335 11.32 -5.33 -10.54
N PRO A 336 12.00 -4.21 -10.88
CA PRO A 336 12.67 -3.37 -9.89
C PRO A 336 11.68 -2.70 -8.92
N LEU A 337 10.57 -2.17 -9.44
CA LEU A 337 9.56 -1.51 -8.63
C LEU A 337 8.84 -2.49 -7.71
N PHE A 338 8.45 -3.66 -8.22
CA PHE A 338 7.86 -4.72 -7.43
C PHE A 338 8.78 -5.17 -6.29
N LYS A 339 10.07 -5.40 -6.58
CA LYS A 339 11.05 -5.76 -5.54
C LYS A 339 11.18 -4.67 -4.48
N ARG A 340 11.22 -3.39 -4.89
CA ARG A 340 11.32 -2.23 -3.99
C ARG A 340 10.12 -2.13 -3.05
N LEU A 341 8.90 -2.28 -3.56
CA LEU A 341 7.68 -2.00 -2.79
C LEU A 341 7.13 -3.24 -2.07
N PHE A 342 7.20 -4.44 -2.67
CA PHE A 342 6.54 -5.65 -2.17
C PHE A 342 7.49 -6.67 -1.54
N ARG A 343 8.83 -6.48 -1.60
CA ARG A 343 9.81 -7.47 -1.12
C ARG A 343 10.92 -6.93 -0.21
N GLN A 344 11.17 -5.61 -0.17
CA GLN A 344 12.25 -5.04 0.67
C GLN A 344 11.85 -4.89 2.14
N ASP A 345 10.70 -4.28 2.40
CA ASP A 345 10.19 -3.97 3.75
C ASP A 345 8.75 -4.51 3.89
N LEU A 346 8.50 -5.23 4.98
CA LEU A 346 7.19 -5.84 5.26
C LEU A 346 6.10 -4.79 5.42
N MET A 347 6.35 -3.70 6.15
CA MET A 347 5.35 -2.65 6.36
C MET A 347 4.96 -1.98 5.04
N VAL A 348 5.95 -1.71 4.19
CA VAL A 348 5.71 -1.12 2.88
C VAL A 348 4.97 -2.09 1.97
N ALA A 349 5.32 -3.37 1.98
CA ALA A 349 4.61 -4.40 1.21
C ALA A 349 3.14 -4.55 1.64
N VAL A 350 2.86 -4.47 2.95
CA VAL A 350 1.49 -4.43 3.48
C VAL A 350 0.75 -3.21 2.97
N LEU A 351 1.31 -2.02 3.16
CA LEU A 351 0.66 -0.78 2.76
C LEU A 351 0.40 -0.72 1.26
N PHE A 352 1.33 -1.19 0.43
CA PHE A 352 1.11 -1.19 -1.02
C PHE A 352 0.10 -2.21 -1.49
N ARG A 353 0.02 -3.41 -0.88
CA ARG A 353 -1.07 -4.37 -1.15
C ARG A 353 -2.43 -3.74 -0.84
N ASN A 354 -2.54 -3.11 0.33
CA ASN A 354 -3.77 -2.47 0.79
C ASN A 354 -4.07 -1.19 -0.01
N PHE A 355 -3.05 -0.49 -0.50
CA PHE A 355 -3.20 0.65 -1.39
C PHE A 355 -3.80 0.26 -2.75
N LEU A 356 -3.59 -0.98 -3.23
CA LEU A 356 -4.27 -1.45 -4.45
C LEU A 356 -5.79 -1.48 -4.26
N LEU A 357 -6.27 -1.83 -3.05
CA LEU A 357 -7.69 -1.75 -2.73
C LEU A 357 -8.18 -0.31 -2.72
N ALA A 358 -7.42 0.62 -2.13
CA ALA A 358 -7.75 2.04 -2.17
C ALA A 358 -7.86 2.55 -3.62
N LYS A 359 -6.91 2.17 -4.49
CA LYS A 359 -6.95 2.47 -5.93
C LYS A 359 -8.17 1.86 -6.63
N LYS A 360 -8.65 0.69 -6.22
CA LYS A 360 -9.88 0.09 -6.75
C LYS A 360 -11.14 0.85 -6.31
N ILE A 361 -11.26 1.11 -5.00
CA ILE A 361 -12.51 1.58 -4.38
C ILE A 361 -12.71 3.09 -4.52
N MET A 362 -11.69 3.88 -4.20
CA MET A 362 -11.86 5.33 -4.06
C MET A 362 -12.24 6.04 -5.38
N PRO A 363 -11.77 5.61 -6.57
CA PRO A 363 -12.19 6.23 -7.82
C PRO A 363 -13.69 6.10 -8.10
N LEU A 364 -14.35 5.07 -7.56
CA LEU A 364 -15.80 4.88 -7.69
C LEU A 364 -16.61 5.93 -6.91
N VAL A 365 -15.98 6.63 -5.97
CA VAL A 365 -16.54 7.77 -5.21
C VAL A 365 -15.85 9.10 -5.55
N GLY A 366 -15.22 9.17 -6.73
CA GLY A 366 -14.67 10.42 -7.27
C GLY A 366 -13.34 10.86 -6.66
N CYS A 367 -12.60 9.96 -6.03
CA CYS A 367 -11.35 10.25 -5.35
C CYS A 367 -10.22 9.33 -5.85
N HIS A 368 -9.06 9.87 -6.23
CA HIS A 368 -7.99 9.11 -6.86
C HIS A 368 -6.72 9.09 -6.01
N PRO A 369 -6.46 7.98 -5.30
CA PRO A 369 -5.24 7.83 -4.50
C PRO A 369 -4.00 7.87 -5.37
N ILE A 370 -2.97 8.53 -4.87
CA ILE A 370 -1.69 8.72 -5.55
C ILE A 370 -0.54 8.15 -4.71
N SER A 371 0.54 7.76 -5.37
CA SER A 371 1.73 7.26 -4.70
C SER A 371 3.00 7.79 -5.36
N ASP A 372 4.07 7.87 -4.58
CA ASP A 372 5.43 8.09 -5.07
C ASP A 372 6.32 6.98 -4.48
N PRO A 373 6.88 6.07 -5.31
CA PRO A 373 6.77 6.01 -6.77
C PRO A 373 5.33 5.76 -7.30
N PRO A 374 4.99 6.26 -8.51
CA PRO A 374 3.66 6.09 -9.07
C PRO A 374 3.40 4.65 -9.52
N LEU A 375 2.19 4.17 -9.23
CA LEU A 375 1.69 2.89 -9.73
C LEU A 375 0.84 3.08 -11.00
N PRO A 376 0.86 2.13 -11.94
CA PRO A 376 -0.06 2.13 -13.09
C PRO A 376 -1.52 2.05 -12.64
N ASP A 377 -2.43 2.29 -13.57
CA ASP A 377 -3.85 2.02 -13.34
C ASP A 377 -4.08 0.51 -13.28
N ILE A 378 -4.64 0.06 -12.16
CA ILE A 378 -4.87 -1.36 -11.82
C ILE A 378 -6.33 -1.60 -11.42
N ASN A 379 -7.18 -0.59 -11.61
CA ASN A 379 -8.55 -0.58 -11.07
C ASN A 379 -9.42 -1.64 -11.75
N HIS A 380 -9.14 -1.90 -13.03
CA HIS A 380 -9.88 -2.84 -13.89
C HIS A 380 -9.13 -4.16 -14.11
N HIS A 381 -8.18 -4.51 -13.24
CA HIS A 381 -7.44 -5.77 -13.38
C HIS A 381 -8.37 -6.97 -13.13
N PRO A 382 -8.40 -8.00 -14.01
CA PRO A 382 -9.38 -9.10 -13.94
C PRO A 382 -9.32 -9.93 -12.65
N MET A 383 -8.16 -9.97 -11.97
CA MET A 383 -8.06 -10.60 -10.64
C MET A 383 -8.96 -9.96 -9.57
N TRP A 384 -9.46 -8.76 -9.79
CA TRP A 384 -10.46 -8.14 -8.91
C TRP A 384 -11.82 -8.81 -8.99
N ASP A 385 -12.18 -9.41 -10.14
CA ASP A 385 -13.43 -10.18 -10.29
C ASP A 385 -13.38 -11.42 -9.40
N SER A 386 -12.22 -12.08 -9.35
CA SER A 386 -11.98 -13.20 -8.43
C SER A 386 -12.10 -12.80 -6.96
N TRP A 387 -11.71 -11.56 -6.62
CA TRP A 387 -11.86 -11.04 -5.26
C TRP A 387 -13.32 -10.81 -4.88
N GLU A 388 -14.09 -10.21 -5.80
CA GLU A 388 -15.52 -9.98 -5.59
C GLU A 388 -16.30 -11.30 -5.45
N LEU A 389 -15.97 -12.30 -6.28
CA LEU A 389 -16.56 -13.63 -6.17
C LEU A 389 -16.26 -14.27 -4.81
N ALA A 390 -15.02 -14.16 -4.32
CA ALA A 390 -14.63 -14.71 -3.02
C ALA A 390 -15.39 -14.04 -1.85
N ILE A 391 -15.64 -12.72 -1.94
CA ILE A 391 -16.48 -12.02 -0.96
C ILE A 391 -17.93 -12.52 -1.04
N ASP A 392 -18.49 -12.66 -2.24
CA ASP A 392 -19.87 -13.11 -2.43
C ASP A 392 -20.08 -14.53 -1.88
N GLU A 393 -19.18 -15.46 -2.16
CA GLU A 393 -19.23 -16.82 -1.61
C GLU A 393 -19.19 -16.82 -0.08
N ASN A 394 -18.29 -16.04 0.52
CA ASN A 394 -18.17 -15.96 1.97
C ASN A 394 -19.42 -15.36 2.61
N THR A 395 -19.97 -14.27 2.04
CA THR A 395 -21.16 -13.62 2.57
C THR A 395 -22.42 -14.49 2.43
N ASN A 396 -22.56 -15.23 1.32
CA ASN A 396 -23.67 -16.17 1.10
C ASN A 396 -23.61 -17.37 2.05
N GLN A 397 -22.43 -17.98 2.27
CA GLN A 397 -22.27 -19.08 3.23
C GLN A 397 -22.72 -18.66 4.64
N ARG A 398 -22.37 -17.44 5.07
CA ARG A 398 -22.75 -16.92 6.39
C ARG A 398 -24.24 -16.71 6.53
N LYS A 399 -24.91 -16.23 5.48
CA LYS A 399 -26.37 -16.11 5.47
C LYS A 399 -27.05 -17.48 5.65
N ILE A 400 -26.57 -18.52 4.96
CA ILE A 400 -27.08 -19.88 5.10
C ILE A 400 -26.89 -20.40 6.53
N GLN A 401 -25.72 -20.19 7.12
CA GLN A 401 -25.45 -20.58 8.51
C GLN A 401 -26.36 -19.85 9.49
N HIS A 402 -26.58 -18.54 9.31
CA HIS A 402 -27.46 -17.76 10.16
C HIS A 402 -28.92 -18.25 10.07
N LEU A 403 -29.41 -18.57 8.86
CA LEU A 403 -30.75 -19.13 8.67
C LEU A 403 -30.93 -20.51 9.31
N HIS A 404 -29.88 -21.34 9.35
CA HIS A 404 -29.94 -22.66 10.00
C HIS A 404 -29.87 -22.62 11.52
N ILE A 405 -29.34 -21.54 12.13
CA ILE A 405 -29.27 -21.38 13.59
C ILE A 405 -30.63 -20.93 14.17
N HIS A 406 -31.49 -20.34 13.35
CA HIS A 406 -32.83 -19.85 13.75
C HIS A 406 -34.00 -20.73 13.27
N LEU A 407 -33.70 -21.93 12.76
CA LEU A 407 -34.64 -23.03 12.51
C LEU A 407 -34.41 -24.11 13.57
#